data_AF-A0A0Q4X341-F1
#
_entry.id   AF-A0A0Q4X341-F1
#
_cell.length_a   1.000
_cell.length_b   1.000
_cell.length_c   1.000
_cell.angle_alpha   90.00
_cell.angle_beta   90.00
_cell.angle_gamma   90.00
#
_symmetry.space_group_name_H-M   'P 1'
#
loop_
_entity.id
_entity.type
_entity.pdbx_description
1 polymer ?
#
loop_
_entity_poly.entity_id
_entity_poly.type
_entity_poly.pdbx_seq_one_letter_code
_entity_poly.pdbx_strand_id
1 'polypeptide(L)'
;MRLASLAKTATCRVVVLAAPVSKLAEVVSAIGPHLRPGALVLDVGSVKMVAARIMADGLPDHVEIVATHPLFGPQSARSGVKGLKIAVCPIRGRGGRRTAAFLRKQLGLDIILTDPEAHDRAAASVQGLTHLIAKVFVEMEPLPTRMTTKSFDLLMQAVGMVRHDAPEVFDAIERANPYAADVRRRFFAHASRLEAELSAQGADATG
;
A
#
# COMPACT_ATOMS: atom_id res chain seq x y z
N MET A 1 -21.23 -7.04 -11.23
CA MET A 1 -19.99 -7.78 -11.51
C MET A 1 -20.37 -9.17 -12.04
N ARG A 2 -19.78 -9.66 -13.14
CA ARG A 2 -19.99 -11.04 -13.60
C ARG A 2 -18.84 -11.89 -13.08
N LEU A 3 -19.15 -12.97 -12.36
CA LEU A 3 -18.17 -13.94 -11.93
C LEU A 3 -17.77 -14.85 -13.10
N ALA A 4 -16.49 -15.21 -13.17
CA ALA A 4 -15.93 -16.10 -14.18
C ALA A 4 -14.78 -16.90 -13.57
N SER A 5 -14.42 -18.03 -14.19
CA SER A 5 -13.25 -18.80 -13.76
C SER A 5 -11.96 -18.01 -13.94
N LEU A 6 -10.94 -18.35 -13.16
CA LEU A 6 -9.61 -17.76 -13.23
C LEU A 6 -9.03 -17.88 -14.65
N ALA A 7 -9.09 -19.08 -15.24
CA ALA A 7 -8.63 -19.33 -16.60
C ALA A 7 -9.33 -18.43 -17.64
N LYS A 8 -10.66 -18.29 -17.56
CA LYS A 8 -11.41 -17.42 -18.47
C LYS A 8 -11.01 -15.96 -18.32
N THR A 9 -10.87 -15.49 -17.08
CA THR A 9 -10.46 -14.12 -16.75
C THR A 9 -9.03 -13.81 -17.24
N ALA A 10 -8.12 -14.78 -17.12
CA ALA A 10 -6.74 -14.63 -17.57
C ALA A 10 -6.61 -14.47 -19.10
N THR A 11 -7.61 -14.86 -19.88
CA THR A 11 -7.60 -14.62 -21.33
C THR A 11 -7.90 -13.15 -21.72
N CYS A 12 -8.21 -12.27 -20.77
CA CYS A 12 -8.43 -10.85 -21.04
C CYS A 12 -7.15 -10.16 -21.53
N ARG A 13 -7.31 -9.07 -22.29
CA ARG A 13 -6.17 -8.22 -22.71
C ARG A 13 -5.51 -7.47 -21.56
N VAL A 14 -6.28 -7.20 -20.50
CA VAL A 14 -5.83 -6.56 -19.27
C VAL A 14 -6.30 -7.42 -18.11
N VAL A 15 -5.39 -7.81 -17.25
CA VAL A 15 -5.63 -8.64 -16.06
C VAL A 15 -5.14 -7.86 -14.84
N VAL A 16 -6.02 -7.67 -13.86
CA VAL A 16 -5.70 -6.95 -12.61
C VAL A 16 -5.69 -7.94 -11.46
N LEU A 17 -4.56 -8.07 -10.80
CA LEU A 17 -4.32 -8.94 -9.65
C LEU A 17 -4.62 -8.14 -8.38
N ALA A 18 -5.85 -8.33 -7.88
CA ALA A 18 -6.33 -7.76 -6.62
C ALA A 18 -6.34 -8.82 -5.52
N ALA A 19 -5.18 -9.41 -5.26
CA ALA A 19 -4.98 -10.44 -4.25
C ALA A 19 -3.90 -9.99 -3.23
N PRO A 20 -3.95 -10.49 -1.98
CA PRO A 20 -2.88 -10.28 -1.01
C PRO A 20 -1.52 -10.70 -1.57
N VAL A 21 -0.46 -9.97 -1.22
CA VAL A 21 0.90 -10.27 -1.72
C VAL A 21 1.35 -11.69 -1.36
N SER A 22 0.90 -12.21 -0.22
CA SER A 22 1.14 -13.59 0.24
C SER A 22 0.53 -14.67 -0.67
N LYS A 23 -0.47 -14.32 -1.47
CA LYS A 23 -1.14 -15.21 -2.44
C LYS A 23 -0.76 -14.92 -3.88
N LEU A 24 0.02 -13.88 -4.12
CA LEU A 24 0.30 -13.42 -5.48
C LEU A 24 1.07 -14.46 -6.31
N ALA A 25 2.01 -15.19 -5.71
CA ALA A 25 2.78 -16.21 -6.42
C ALA A 25 1.89 -17.37 -6.90
N GLU A 26 0.96 -17.82 -6.06
CA GLU A 26 -0.04 -18.83 -6.40
C GLU A 26 -0.92 -18.36 -7.57
N VAL A 27 -1.42 -17.13 -7.50
CA VAL A 27 -2.23 -16.53 -8.56
C VAL A 27 -1.45 -16.40 -9.87
N VAL A 28 -0.21 -15.91 -9.81
CA VAL A 28 0.66 -15.76 -10.99
C VAL A 28 0.90 -17.11 -11.67
N SER A 29 1.23 -18.14 -10.89
CA SER A 29 1.41 -19.49 -11.41
C SER A 29 0.12 -20.03 -12.06
N ALA A 30 -1.04 -19.77 -11.46
CA ALA A 30 -2.32 -20.26 -11.96
C ALA A 30 -2.77 -19.57 -13.26
N ILE A 31 -2.49 -18.27 -13.43
CA ILE A 31 -2.91 -17.53 -14.64
C ILE A 31 -1.92 -17.67 -15.80
N GLY A 32 -0.63 -17.90 -15.51
CA GLY A 32 0.46 -17.89 -16.50
C GLY A 32 0.14 -18.64 -17.80
N PRO A 33 -0.30 -19.91 -17.75
CA PRO A 33 -0.61 -20.71 -18.94
C PRO A 33 -1.78 -20.19 -19.80
N HIS A 34 -2.60 -19.29 -19.27
CA HIS A 34 -3.82 -18.80 -19.93
C HIS A 34 -3.67 -17.41 -20.53
N LEU A 35 -2.55 -16.73 -20.26
CA LEU A 35 -2.31 -15.35 -20.70
C LEU A 35 -2.00 -15.28 -22.20
N ARG A 36 -2.68 -14.35 -22.87
CA ARG A 36 -2.46 -14.09 -24.29
C ARG A 36 -1.15 -13.33 -24.56
N PRO A 37 -0.52 -13.52 -25.73
CA PRO A 37 0.55 -12.63 -26.20
C PRO A 37 0.16 -11.15 -26.12
N GLY A 38 1.03 -10.34 -25.52
CA GLY A 38 0.82 -8.90 -25.33
C GLY A 38 -0.22 -8.53 -24.27
N ALA A 39 -0.72 -9.48 -23.46
CA ALA A 39 -1.60 -9.15 -22.34
C ALA A 39 -0.88 -8.24 -21.34
N LEU A 40 -1.61 -7.28 -20.78
CA LEU A 40 -1.13 -6.42 -19.71
C LEU A 40 -1.58 -6.98 -18.37
N VAL A 41 -0.63 -7.31 -17.50
CA VAL A 41 -0.89 -7.77 -16.14
C VAL A 41 -0.49 -6.67 -15.15
N LEU A 42 -1.38 -6.32 -14.22
CA LEU A 42 -1.12 -5.35 -13.17
C LEU A 42 -1.47 -5.89 -11.79
N ASP A 43 -0.70 -5.56 -10.76
CA ASP A 43 -1.13 -5.70 -9.36
C ASP A 43 -1.62 -4.36 -8.78
N VAL A 44 -2.37 -4.42 -7.69
CA VAL A 44 -2.82 -3.26 -6.91
C VAL A 44 -2.42 -3.35 -5.43
N GLY A 45 -1.43 -4.17 -5.10
CA GLY A 45 -1.01 -4.42 -3.72
C GLY A 45 -0.28 -3.22 -3.09
N SER A 46 0.05 -3.32 -1.81
CA SER A 46 0.69 -2.21 -1.07
C SER A 46 2.22 -2.19 -1.14
N VAL A 47 2.85 -3.28 -1.59
CA VAL A 47 4.31 -3.44 -1.70
C VAL A 47 4.67 -3.76 -3.14
N LYS A 48 5.72 -3.15 -3.68
CA LYS A 48 6.06 -3.22 -5.10
C LYS A 48 7.26 -4.09 -5.39
N MET A 49 8.29 -4.15 -4.55
CA MET A 49 9.46 -4.99 -4.81
C MET A 49 9.08 -6.48 -4.90
N VAL A 50 8.35 -6.97 -3.90
CA VAL A 50 7.92 -8.37 -3.84
C VAL A 50 6.93 -8.68 -4.97
N ALA A 51 5.94 -7.80 -5.20
CA ALA A 51 4.95 -8.02 -6.24
C ALA A 51 5.56 -7.99 -7.66
N ALA A 52 6.45 -7.03 -7.93
CA ALA A 52 7.16 -6.94 -9.19
C ALA A 52 8.02 -8.17 -9.45
N ARG A 53 8.76 -8.65 -8.45
CA ARG A 53 9.58 -9.86 -8.55
C ARG A 53 8.72 -11.09 -8.85
N ILE A 54 7.67 -11.33 -8.07
CA ILE A 54 6.77 -12.47 -8.27
C ILE A 54 6.20 -12.47 -9.69
N MET A 55 5.75 -11.31 -10.17
CA MET A 55 5.21 -11.20 -11.52
C MET A 55 6.28 -11.38 -12.60
N ALA A 56 7.46 -10.78 -12.45
CA ALA A 56 8.54 -10.89 -13.43
C ALA A 56 9.05 -12.33 -13.57
N ASP A 57 9.22 -13.02 -12.44
CA ASP A 57 9.74 -14.39 -12.39
C ASP A 57 8.70 -15.43 -12.85
N GLY A 58 7.41 -15.20 -12.55
CA GLY A 58 6.35 -16.19 -12.76
C GLY A 58 5.49 -16.00 -14.02
N LEU A 59 5.49 -14.82 -14.65
CA LEU A 59 4.65 -14.56 -15.83
C LEU A 59 5.42 -14.76 -17.15
N PRO A 60 4.78 -15.31 -18.20
CA PRO A 60 5.43 -15.54 -19.50
C PRO A 60 6.02 -14.28 -20.15
N ASP A 61 7.16 -14.39 -20.82
CA ASP A 61 7.86 -13.23 -21.43
C ASP A 61 7.05 -12.44 -22.45
N HIS A 62 6.04 -13.07 -23.05
CA HIS A 62 5.15 -12.41 -24.01
C HIS A 62 4.15 -11.45 -23.37
N VAL A 63 4.09 -11.31 -22.03
CA VAL A 63 3.18 -10.38 -21.35
C VAL A 63 3.89 -9.11 -20.86
N GLU A 64 3.13 -8.02 -20.81
CA GLU A 64 3.54 -6.76 -20.22
C GLU A 64 3.17 -6.73 -18.72
N ILE A 65 4.05 -6.17 -17.89
CA ILE A 65 3.88 -6.14 -16.43
C ILE A 65 3.99 -4.70 -15.94
N VAL A 66 3.01 -4.28 -15.16
CA VAL A 66 3.01 -2.99 -14.47
C VAL A 66 2.55 -3.18 -13.05
N ALA A 67 3.44 -2.94 -12.08
CA ALA A 67 3.06 -2.97 -10.68
C ALA A 67 2.44 -1.62 -10.28
N THR A 68 1.29 -1.63 -9.59
CA THR A 68 0.62 -0.37 -9.19
C THR A 68 0.24 -0.38 -7.71
N HIS A 69 0.07 0.82 -7.15
CA HIS A 69 -0.44 0.98 -5.79
C HIS A 69 -1.36 2.19 -5.75
N PRO A 70 -2.69 1.98 -5.75
CA PRO A 70 -3.63 3.02 -5.37
C PRO A 70 -3.31 3.46 -3.94
N LEU A 71 -2.87 4.71 -3.74
CA LEU A 71 -2.47 5.23 -2.43
C LEU A 71 -3.70 5.71 -1.64
N PHE A 72 -4.77 4.93 -1.72
CA PHE A 72 -6.08 5.20 -1.15
C PHE A 72 -6.82 3.88 -0.96
N GLY A 73 -7.61 3.82 0.11
CA GLY A 73 -8.53 2.72 0.39
C GLY A 73 -9.99 3.06 0.07
N PRO A 74 -10.92 2.12 0.30
CA PRO A 74 -12.35 2.33 0.12
C PRO A 74 -12.88 3.56 0.87
N GLN A 75 -12.34 3.83 2.06
CA GLN A 75 -12.73 4.96 2.91
C GLN A 75 -12.41 6.31 2.25
N SER A 76 -11.18 6.48 1.77
CA SER A 76 -10.73 7.70 1.10
C SER A 76 -11.31 7.90 -0.30
N ALA A 77 -11.77 6.82 -0.95
CA ALA A 77 -12.31 6.86 -2.32
C ALA A 77 -13.85 6.89 -2.38
N ARG A 78 -14.54 7.08 -1.24
CA ARG A 78 -16.03 7.09 -1.19
C ARG A 78 -16.68 8.09 -2.14
N SER A 79 -16.05 9.24 -2.35
CA SER A 79 -16.54 10.31 -3.24
C SER A 79 -15.98 10.23 -4.66
N GLY A 80 -15.37 9.11 -5.03
CA GLY A 80 -14.65 8.92 -6.29
C GLY A 80 -13.14 9.02 -6.12
N VAL A 81 -12.43 8.78 -7.22
CA VAL A 81 -10.95 8.63 -7.22
C VAL A 81 -10.21 9.82 -7.82
N LYS A 82 -10.93 10.84 -8.32
CA LYS A 82 -10.30 12.00 -8.96
C LYS A 82 -9.43 12.76 -7.96
N GLY A 83 -8.20 13.08 -8.36
CA GLY A 83 -7.19 13.75 -7.52
C GLY A 83 -6.52 12.83 -6.49
N LEU A 84 -6.92 11.56 -6.40
CA LEU A 84 -6.21 10.60 -5.55
C LEU A 84 -4.94 10.11 -6.26
N LYS A 85 -3.95 9.72 -5.46
CA LYS A 85 -2.62 9.34 -5.96
C LYS A 85 -2.55 7.85 -6.27
N ILE A 86 -1.81 7.50 -7.32
CA ILE A 86 -1.46 6.13 -7.65
C ILE A 86 0.00 6.03 -8.08
N ALA A 87 0.73 5.10 -7.48
CA ALA A 87 2.06 4.74 -7.94
C ALA A 87 1.96 3.75 -9.11
N VAL A 88 2.78 3.98 -10.14
CA VAL A 88 2.88 3.14 -11.32
C VAL A 88 4.35 2.79 -11.55
N CYS A 89 4.67 1.51 -11.44
CA CYS A 89 6.00 0.94 -11.63
C CYS A 89 6.01 0.08 -12.91
N PRO A 90 6.54 0.59 -14.04
CA PRO A 90 6.73 -0.23 -15.24
C PRO A 90 7.77 -1.32 -14.96
N ILE A 91 7.42 -2.60 -15.16
CA ILE A 91 8.32 -3.74 -14.87
C ILE A 91 8.80 -4.39 -16.17
N ARG A 92 7.89 -4.76 -17.07
CA ARG A 92 8.21 -5.38 -18.37
C ARG A 92 7.31 -4.84 -19.47
N GLY A 93 7.88 -4.56 -20.64
CA GLY A 93 7.15 -4.07 -21.81
C GLY A 93 6.88 -2.56 -21.80
N ARG A 94 5.85 -2.12 -22.53
CA ARG A 94 5.55 -0.69 -22.77
C ARG A 94 4.26 -0.23 -22.10
N GLY A 95 3.64 -1.09 -21.29
CA GLY A 95 2.35 -0.90 -20.65
C GLY A 95 2.34 0.26 -19.66
N GLY A 96 3.44 0.49 -18.95
CA GLY A 96 3.51 1.47 -17.85
C GLY A 96 3.07 2.88 -18.24
N ARG A 97 3.56 3.40 -19.38
CA ARG A 97 3.16 4.74 -19.87
C ARG A 97 1.71 4.80 -20.33
N ARG A 98 1.19 3.73 -20.94
CA ARG A 98 -0.20 3.62 -21.38
C ARG A 98 -1.15 3.54 -20.18
N THR A 99 -0.80 2.74 -19.18
CA THR A 99 -1.49 2.65 -17.90
C THR A 99 -1.55 4.02 -17.22
N ALA A 100 -0.40 4.69 -17.07
CA ALA A 100 -0.33 6.04 -16.51
C ALA A 100 -1.22 7.04 -17.26
N ALA A 101 -1.17 7.05 -18.59
CA ALA A 101 -1.99 7.94 -19.40
C ALA A 101 -3.49 7.66 -19.25
N PHE A 102 -3.89 6.39 -19.23
CA PHE A 102 -5.28 5.97 -19.02
C PHE A 102 -5.79 6.41 -17.65
N LEU A 103 -5.06 6.06 -16.58
CA LEU A 103 -5.43 6.39 -15.20
C LEU A 103 -5.57 7.91 -15.01
N ARG A 104 -4.67 8.70 -15.59
CA ARG A 104 -4.76 10.17 -15.56
C ARG A 104 -5.99 10.68 -16.31
N LYS A 105 -6.18 10.26 -17.57
CA LYS A 105 -7.21 10.84 -18.45
C LYS A 105 -8.62 10.36 -18.12
N GLN A 106 -8.78 9.11 -17.75
CA GLN A 106 -10.09 8.48 -17.57
C GLN A 106 -10.55 8.49 -16.12
N LEU A 107 -9.62 8.40 -15.16
CA LEU A 107 -9.96 8.37 -13.73
C LEU A 107 -9.59 9.67 -13.00
N GLY A 108 -8.84 10.57 -13.66
CA GLY A 108 -8.39 11.82 -13.04
C GLY A 108 -7.44 11.61 -11.88
N LEU A 109 -6.68 10.50 -11.89
CA LEU A 109 -5.72 10.17 -10.84
C LEU A 109 -4.41 10.95 -11.00
N ASP A 110 -3.80 11.27 -9.87
CA ASP A 110 -2.46 11.84 -9.79
C ASP A 110 -1.43 10.72 -9.89
N ILE A 111 -0.76 10.64 -11.04
CA ILE A 111 0.16 9.54 -11.33
C ILE A 111 1.56 9.84 -10.83
N ILE A 112 2.07 8.93 -10.01
CA ILE A 112 3.46 8.89 -9.58
C ILE A 112 4.15 7.76 -10.34
N LEU A 113 4.91 8.12 -11.38
CA LEU A 113 5.78 7.15 -12.07
C LEU A 113 7.04 6.96 -11.23
N THR A 114 7.32 5.71 -10.86
CA THR A 114 8.43 5.36 -9.99
C THR A 114 8.90 3.93 -10.29
N ASP A 115 9.88 3.43 -9.54
CA ASP A 115 10.31 2.04 -9.55
C ASP A 115 9.91 1.34 -8.23
N PRO A 116 9.95 0.00 -8.18
CA PRO A 116 9.54 -0.73 -6.99
C PRO A 116 10.31 -0.39 -5.72
N GLU A 117 11.61 -0.11 -5.82
CA GLU A 117 12.46 0.16 -4.66
C GLU A 117 12.17 1.55 -4.07
N ALA A 118 12.15 2.57 -4.93
CA ALA A 118 11.83 3.93 -4.55
C ALA A 118 10.43 4.03 -3.94
N HIS A 119 9.47 3.31 -4.52
CA HIS A 119 8.13 3.16 -3.95
C HIS A 119 8.18 2.59 -2.52
N ASP A 120 8.77 1.40 -2.34
CA ASP A 120 8.71 0.70 -1.05
C ASP A 120 9.47 1.46 0.04
N ARG A 121 10.57 2.13 -0.30
CA ARG A 121 11.29 3.02 0.62
C ARG A 121 10.41 4.18 1.10
N ALA A 122 9.68 4.82 0.20
CA ALA A 122 8.75 5.89 0.57
C ALA A 122 7.58 5.33 1.39
N ALA A 123 6.94 4.26 0.93
CA ALA A 123 5.79 3.63 1.57
C ALA A 123 6.10 3.15 3.00
N ALA A 124 7.30 2.62 3.25
CA ALA A 124 7.74 2.25 4.59
C ALA A 124 7.67 3.44 5.57
N SER A 125 8.02 4.64 5.11
CA SER A 125 7.94 5.85 5.93
C SER A 125 6.51 6.36 6.04
N VAL A 126 5.83 6.62 4.92
CA VAL A 126 4.51 7.28 4.97
C VAL A 126 3.39 6.35 5.43
N GLN A 127 3.31 5.13 4.87
CA GLN A 127 2.24 4.19 5.23
C GLN A 127 2.60 3.40 6.48
N GLY A 128 3.84 2.92 6.59
CA GLY A 128 4.27 2.16 7.78
C GLY A 128 4.07 2.94 9.08
N LEU A 129 4.55 4.19 9.14
CA LEU A 129 4.32 5.05 10.32
C LEU A 129 2.84 5.33 10.56
N THR A 130 2.05 5.59 9.51
CA THR A 130 0.61 5.86 9.67
C THR A 130 -0.12 4.66 10.26
N HIS A 131 0.15 3.45 9.76
CA HIS A 131 -0.45 2.22 10.29
C HIS A 131 0.04 1.90 11.71
N LEU A 132 1.33 2.10 12.00
CA LEU A 132 1.88 1.89 13.33
C LEU A 132 1.23 2.82 14.37
N ILE A 133 1.16 4.13 14.07
CA ILE A 133 0.52 5.13 14.93
C ILE A 133 -0.96 4.79 15.10
N ALA A 134 -1.66 4.49 14.02
CA ALA A 134 -3.08 4.15 14.09
C ALA A 134 -3.35 2.92 14.96
N LYS A 135 -2.50 1.90 14.88
CA LYS A 135 -2.63 0.70 15.71
C LYS A 135 -2.46 1.01 17.19
N VAL A 136 -1.46 1.81 17.56
CA VAL A 136 -1.28 2.26 18.95
C VAL A 136 -2.48 3.07 19.43
N PHE A 137 -2.99 4.01 18.61
CA PHE A 137 -4.19 4.78 18.96
C PHE A 137 -5.42 3.91 19.19
N VAL A 138 -5.61 2.87 18.38
CA VAL A 138 -6.70 1.90 18.55
C VAL A 138 -6.53 1.11 19.86
N GLU A 139 -5.31 0.72 20.21
CA GLU A 139 -5.02 0.00 21.45
C GLU A 139 -5.21 0.87 22.71
N MET A 140 -5.09 2.19 22.58
CA MET A 140 -5.31 3.15 23.68
C MET A 140 -6.80 3.46 23.96
N GLU A 141 -7.73 2.93 23.16
CA GLU A 141 -9.16 3.22 23.34
C GLU A 141 -9.74 2.58 24.62
N PRO A 142 -10.76 3.21 25.24
CA PRO A 142 -11.47 4.41 24.79
C PRO A 142 -10.73 5.72 25.10
N LEU A 143 -10.74 6.65 24.13
CA LEU A 143 -10.20 8.01 24.30
C LEU A 143 -11.34 9.03 24.53
N PRO A 144 -11.09 10.16 25.24
CA PRO A 144 -12.10 11.19 25.46
C PRO A 144 -12.65 11.79 24.15
N THR A 145 -13.95 12.06 24.10
CA THR A 145 -14.63 12.58 22.90
C THR A 145 -15.16 14.02 23.05
N ARG A 146 -15.23 14.56 24.27
CA ARG A 146 -15.81 15.89 24.54
C ARG A 146 -14.77 17.01 24.57
N MET A 147 -13.61 16.75 25.15
CA MET A 147 -12.55 17.74 25.32
C MET A 147 -11.44 17.49 24.29
N THR A 148 -11.82 17.40 23.02
CA THR A 148 -10.86 17.21 21.92
C THR A 148 -10.41 18.54 21.34
N THR A 149 -9.22 18.53 20.74
CA THR A 149 -8.73 19.64 19.94
C THR A 149 -8.94 19.32 18.46
N LYS A 150 -8.96 20.36 17.61
CA LYS A 150 -9.12 20.16 16.16
C LYS A 150 -8.02 19.25 15.57
N SER A 151 -6.80 19.34 16.09
CA SER A 151 -5.70 18.46 15.69
C SER A 151 -5.94 17.01 16.09
N PHE A 152 -6.48 16.76 17.29
CA PHE A 152 -6.86 15.42 17.71
C PHE A 152 -7.95 14.83 16.81
N ASP A 153 -8.97 15.61 16.44
CA ASP A 153 -10.02 15.14 15.54
C ASP A 153 -9.45 14.72 14.16
N LEU A 154 -8.47 15.46 13.63
CA LEU A 154 -7.79 15.12 12.38
C LEU A 154 -6.93 13.87 12.50
N LEU A 155 -6.25 13.67 13.65
CA LEU A 155 -5.52 12.44 13.93
C LEU A 155 -6.49 11.25 13.96
N MET A 156 -7.60 11.36 14.70
CA MET A 156 -8.62 10.31 14.76
C MET A 156 -9.28 10.06 13.41
N GLN A 157 -9.42 11.09 12.57
CA GLN A 157 -9.87 10.93 11.19
C GLN A 157 -8.87 10.09 10.39
N ALA A 158 -7.56 10.36 10.49
CA ALA A 158 -6.54 9.56 9.83
C ALA A 158 -6.50 8.11 10.35
N VAL A 159 -6.60 7.91 11.67
CA VAL A 159 -6.74 6.58 12.29
C VAL A 159 -7.96 5.84 11.73
N GLY A 160 -9.10 6.53 11.62
CA GLY A 160 -10.33 5.98 11.08
C GLY A 160 -10.23 5.54 9.61
N MET A 161 -9.33 6.15 8.82
CA MET A 161 -9.14 5.76 7.42
C MET A 161 -8.47 4.40 7.25
N VAL A 162 -7.63 3.97 8.21
CA VAL A 162 -6.84 2.72 8.14
C VAL A 162 -7.29 1.66 9.15
N ARG A 163 -8.13 2.03 10.12
CA ARG A 163 -8.60 1.15 11.21
C ARG A 163 -9.23 -0.16 10.72
N HIS A 164 -9.93 -0.10 9.59
CA HIS A 164 -10.70 -1.22 9.06
C HIS A 164 -10.04 -1.86 7.82
N ASP A 165 -8.77 -1.54 7.58
CA ASP A 165 -8.02 -2.24 6.54
C ASP A 165 -7.87 -3.71 6.91
N ALA A 166 -7.89 -4.58 5.89
CA ALA A 166 -7.73 -6.01 6.10
C ALA A 166 -6.35 -6.30 6.72
N PRO A 167 -6.22 -7.30 7.61
CA PRO A 167 -4.95 -7.64 8.26
C PRO A 167 -3.79 -7.82 7.26
N GLU A 168 -4.09 -8.37 6.08
CA GLU A 168 -3.12 -8.60 5.01
C GLU A 168 -2.49 -7.30 4.47
N VAL A 169 -3.21 -6.17 4.57
CA VAL A 169 -2.67 -4.84 4.19
C VAL A 169 -1.61 -4.41 5.18
N PHE A 170 -1.90 -4.51 6.48
CA PHE A 170 -0.94 -4.21 7.54
C PHE A 170 0.29 -5.12 7.45
N ASP A 171 0.08 -6.43 7.26
CA ASP A 171 1.19 -7.38 7.14
C ASP A 171 2.03 -7.12 5.87
N ALA A 172 1.41 -6.75 4.75
CA ALA A 172 2.16 -6.34 3.57
C ALA A 172 3.05 -5.13 3.89
N ILE A 173 2.48 -4.08 4.47
CA ILE A 173 3.19 -2.82 4.75
C ILE A 173 4.32 -3.03 5.78
N GLU A 174 4.06 -3.73 6.88
CA GLU A 174 4.99 -3.81 8.01
C GLU A 174 5.96 -5.00 7.98
N ARG A 175 5.60 -6.08 7.27
CA ARG A 175 6.39 -7.32 7.22
C ARG A 175 6.98 -7.61 5.85
N ALA A 176 6.23 -7.38 4.77
CA ALA A 176 6.70 -7.69 3.41
C ALA A 176 7.58 -6.57 2.81
N ASN A 177 7.47 -5.34 3.31
CA ASN A 177 8.34 -4.24 2.90
C ASN A 177 9.70 -4.30 3.65
N PRO A 178 10.83 -4.47 2.94
CA PRO A 178 12.15 -4.61 3.58
C PRO A 178 12.62 -3.35 4.32
N TYR A 179 12.07 -2.17 4.00
CA TYR A 179 12.44 -0.91 4.65
C TYR A 179 11.62 -0.61 5.91
N ALA A 180 10.48 -1.27 6.12
CA ALA A 180 9.57 -0.98 7.24
C ALA A 180 10.23 -1.26 8.60
N ALA A 181 11.04 -2.31 8.70
CA ALA A 181 11.72 -2.66 9.94
C ALA A 181 12.65 -1.54 10.44
N ASP A 182 13.35 -0.84 9.56
CA ASP A 182 14.23 0.27 9.94
C ASP A 182 13.43 1.48 10.41
N VAL A 183 12.39 1.85 9.66
CA VAL A 183 11.48 2.94 10.03
C VAL A 183 10.87 2.70 11.41
N ARG A 184 10.37 1.48 11.66
CA ARG A 184 9.79 1.09 12.94
C ARG A 184 10.81 1.17 14.09
N ARG A 185 12.04 0.65 13.89
CA ARG A 185 13.11 0.76 14.90
C ARG A 185 13.40 2.22 15.25
N ARG A 186 13.52 3.08 14.24
CA ARG A 186 13.79 4.52 14.43
C ARG A 186 12.65 5.20 15.18
N PHE A 187 11.40 4.91 14.81
CA PHE A 187 10.23 5.43 15.52
C PHE A 187 10.28 5.12 17.02
N PHE A 188 10.47 3.85 17.39
CA PHE A 188 10.55 3.46 18.80
C PHE A 188 11.77 4.05 19.52
N ALA A 189 12.93 4.12 18.86
CA ALA A 189 14.10 4.76 19.45
C ALA A 189 13.86 6.25 19.78
N HIS A 190 13.10 6.96 18.94
CA HIS A 190 12.71 8.34 19.21
C HIS A 190 11.65 8.44 20.31
N ALA A 191 10.65 7.56 20.30
CA ALA A 191 9.60 7.54 21.32
C ALA A 191 10.17 7.25 22.72
N SER A 192 11.02 6.23 22.85
CA SER A 192 11.66 5.89 24.14
C SER A 192 12.62 6.97 24.62
N ARG A 193 13.32 7.67 23.73
CA ARG A 193 14.16 8.81 24.12
C ARG A 193 13.31 9.94 24.69
N LEU A 194 12.21 10.27 24.02
CA LEU A 194 11.28 11.31 24.48
C LEU A 194 10.67 10.96 25.84
N GLU A 195 10.28 9.70 26.04
CA GLU A 195 9.80 9.20 27.34
C GLU A 195 10.86 9.38 28.45
N ALA A 196 12.12 9.01 28.18
CA ALA A 196 13.21 9.16 29.14
C ALA A 196 13.48 10.64 29.48
N GLU A 197 13.49 11.52 28.49
CA GLU A 197 13.68 12.97 28.68
C GLU A 197 12.57 13.57 29.57
N LEU A 198 11.31 13.22 29.31
CA LEU A 198 10.17 13.70 30.10
C LEU A 198 10.17 13.13 31.53
N SER A 199 10.60 11.87 31.71
CA SER A 199 10.70 11.25 33.03
C SER A 199 11.81 11.87 33.89
N ALA A 200 12.95 12.21 33.28
CA ALA A 200 14.06 12.85 33.97
C ALA A 200 13.70 14.26 34.45
N GLN A 201 13.01 15.06 33.62
CA GLN A 201 12.55 16.40 34.00
C GLN A 201 11.53 16.40 35.15
N GLY A 202 10.74 15.33 35.29
CA GLY A 202 9.81 15.16 36.42
C GLY A 202 10.51 14.86 37.76
N ALA A 203 11.70 14.25 37.72
CA ALA A 203 12.47 13.91 38.92
C ALA A 203 13.19 15.15 39.50
N ASP A 204 13.67 16.06 38.66
CA ASP A 204 14.36 17.30 39.09
C ASP A 204 13.37 18.37 39.63
N ALA A 205 12.08 18.26 39.33
CA ALA A 205 11.05 19.22 39.78
C ALA A 205 10.43 18.89 41.15
N THR A 206 10.79 17.75 41.74
CA THR A 206 10.28 17.30 43.06
C THR A 206 11.36 17.25 44.16
N GLY A 207 12.56 17.78 43.87
CA GLY A 207 13.69 17.91 44.80
C GLY A 207 13.86 19.31 45.39
#